data_AF-A0A161YFG3-F1
#
_entry.id   AF-A0A161YFG3-F1
#
_cell.length_a   1.000
_cell.length_b   1.000
_cell.length_c   1.000
_cell.angle_alpha   90.00
_cell.angle_beta   90.00
_cell.angle_gamma   90.00
#
_symmetry.space_group_name_H-M   'P 1'
#
loop_
_entity.id
_entity.type
_entity.pdbx_description
1 polymer ?
#
loop_
_entity_poly.entity_id
_entity_poly.type
_entity_poly.pdbx_seq_one_letter_code
_entity_poly.pdbx_strand_id
1 'polypeptide(L)'
;MKKIIFTLVMLFSLDSMAADIALGNIRGLKVYDFDNNKSIRIYFEKNAIHTNSNACVEQGYQTAIITVAKHDEATVDRMLSIVLAAQMANKKIRVASANANSCEVDFIALQESYF
;
A
#
# COMPACT_ATOMS: atom_id res chain seq x y z
N MET A 1 32.05 -27.67 10.51
CA MET A 1 31.38 -26.51 11.13
C MET A 1 31.06 -25.39 10.13
N LYS A 2 32.00 -24.88 9.33
CA LYS A 2 31.73 -23.85 8.30
C LYS A 2 30.61 -24.19 7.30
N LYS A 3 30.49 -25.45 6.86
CA LYS A 3 29.43 -25.88 5.93
C LYS A 3 28.02 -25.84 6.52
N ILE A 4 27.88 -26.07 7.83
CA ILE A 4 26.57 -26.04 8.52
C ILE A 4 26.08 -24.60 8.67
N ILE A 5 26.99 -23.66 8.91
CA ILE A 5 26.67 -22.22 8.99
C ILE A 5 26.14 -21.73 7.63
N PHE A 6 26.71 -22.19 6.51
CA PHE A 6 26.26 -21.78 5.18
C PHE A 6 24.86 -22.30 4.83
N THR A 7 24.54 -23.53 5.22
CA THR A 7 23.19 -24.09 5.05
C THR A 7 22.16 -23.39 5.94
N LEU A 8 22.55 -22.95 7.14
CA LEU A 8 21.66 -22.24 8.07
C LEU A 8 21.30 -20.82 7.58
N VAL A 9 22.22 -20.12 6.90
CA VAL A 9 21.99 -18.77 6.38
C VAL A 9 21.00 -18.77 5.21
N MET A 10 20.97 -19.81 4.36
CA MET A 10 19.98 -19.91 3.28
C MET A 10 18.55 -20.20 3.78
N LEU A 11 18.37 -20.75 4.98
CA LEU A 11 17.05 -21.02 5.53
C LEU A 11 16.32 -19.75 6.03
N PHE A 12 16.99 -18.60 6.07
CA PHE A 12 16.41 -17.32 6.47
C PHE A 12 15.91 -16.44 5.32
N SER A 13 16.03 -16.88 4.05
CA SER A 13 15.36 -16.19 2.94
C SER A 13 13.90 -16.64 2.87
N LEU A 14 13.09 -16.20 3.83
CA LEU A 14 11.63 -16.33 3.74
C LEU A 14 11.13 -15.39 2.65
N ASP A 15 10.40 -15.95 1.67
CA ASP A 15 9.79 -15.21 0.57
C ASP A 15 8.72 -14.24 1.12
N SER A 16 9.05 -12.94 1.23
CA SER A 16 8.03 -11.92 1.46
C SER A 16 7.32 -11.65 0.13
N MET A 17 6.13 -12.23 -0.06
CA MET A 17 5.31 -11.92 -1.22
C MET A 17 4.53 -10.62 -0.99
N ALA A 18 5.11 -9.50 -1.44
CA ALA A 18 4.37 -8.25 -1.54
C ALA A 18 3.21 -8.42 -2.53
N ALA A 19 2.04 -7.89 -2.19
CA ALA A 19 0.82 -8.04 -2.97
C ALA A 19 0.23 -6.69 -3.34
N ASP A 20 -0.15 -6.51 -4.61
CA ASP A 20 -0.64 -5.23 -5.13
C ASP A 20 -2.01 -4.88 -4.56
N ILE A 21 -2.17 -3.75 -3.88
CA ILE A 21 -3.49 -3.29 -3.46
C ILE A 21 -4.23 -2.70 -4.67
N ALA A 22 -3.56 -1.82 -5.41
CA ALA A 22 -4.12 -1.18 -6.60
C ALA A 22 -3.04 -0.47 -7.44
N LEU A 23 -3.30 -0.36 -8.73
CA LEU A 23 -2.70 0.62 -9.63
C LEU A 23 -3.81 1.45 -10.27
N GLY A 24 -3.84 2.76 -10.01
CA GLY A 24 -4.86 3.62 -10.60
C GLY A 24 -4.83 5.07 -10.15
N ASN A 25 -5.77 5.86 -10.70
CA ASN A 25 -6.02 7.24 -10.30
C ASN A 25 -6.77 7.29 -8.96
N ILE A 26 -6.57 8.37 -8.22
CA ILE A 26 -7.19 8.59 -6.91
C ILE A 26 -8.47 9.38 -7.11
N ARG A 27 -9.59 8.82 -6.65
CA ARG A 27 -10.88 9.50 -6.60
C ARG A 27 -10.95 10.49 -5.44
N GLY A 28 -10.40 10.10 -4.30
CA GLY A 28 -10.33 10.91 -3.10
C GLY A 28 -9.70 10.17 -1.93
N LEU A 29 -9.54 10.89 -0.83
CA LEU A 29 -9.04 10.33 0.42
C LEU A 29 -9.89 10.79 1.60
N LYS A 30 -9.87 10.00 2.67
CA LYS A 30 -10.55 10.32 3.93
C LYS A 30 -9.59 10.11 5.08
N VAL A 31 -9.41 11.16 5.88
CA VAL A 31 -8.59 11.12 7.09
C VAL A 31 -9.49 10.80 8.28
N TYR A 32 -9.09 9.78 9.03
CA TYR A 32 -9.69 9.34 10.28
C TYR A 32 -8.71 9.73 11.39
N ASP A 33 -9.14 10.58 12.32
CA ASP A 33 -8.35 11.04 13.46
C ASP A 33 -9.12 10.77 14.77
N PHE A 34 -9.52 9.52 14.96
CA PHE A 34 -10.13 9.08 16.21
C PHE A 34 -9.05 8.60 17.17
N ASP A 35 -9.25 8.81 18.47
CA ASP A 35 -8.27 8.48 19.52
C ASP A 35 -7.71 7.04 19.41
N ASN A 36 -8.57 6.09 19.01
CA ASN A 36 -8.21 4.66 18.88
C ASN A 36 -7.95 4.22 17.43
N ASN A 37 -8.11 5.10 16.44
CA ASN A 37 -7.91 4.76 15.04
C ASN A 37 -7.58 6.01 14.23
N LYS A 38 -6.28 6.27 14.10
CA LYS A 38 -5.72 7.25 13.18
C LYS A 38 -5.31 6.56 11.89
N SER A 39 -6.03 6.84 10.81
CA SER A 39 -5.76 6.25 9.50
C SER A 39 -6.17 7.16 8.35
N ILE A 40 -5.54 6.95 7.20
CA ILE A 40 -5.86 7.64 5.95
C ILE A 40 -6.35 6.59 4.97
N ARG A 41 -7.58 6.73 4.48
CA ARG A 41 -8.14 5.86 3.45
C ARG A 41 -8.04 6.53 2.10
N ILE A 42 -7.52 5.79 1.12
CA ILE A 42 -7.33 6.24 -0.25
C ILE A 42 -8.31 5.46 -1.12
N TYR A 43 -9.20 6.18 -1.81
CA TYR A 43 -10.19 5.59 -2.71
C TYR A 43 -9.73 5.77 -4.15
N PHE A 44 -9.63 4.66 -4.87
CA PHE A 44 -9.26 4.66 -6.29
C PHE A 44 -10.47 4.84 -7.18
N GLU A 45 -10.24 5.34 -8.39
CA GLU A 45 -11.27 5.28 -9.44
C GLU A 45 -11.61 3.83 -9.80
N LYS A 46 -12.83 3.62 -10.31
CA LYS A 46 -13.36 2.26 -10.58
C LYS A 46 -12.58 1.48 -11.64
N ASN A 47 -11.73 2.15 -12.41
CA ASN A 47 -10.89 1.56 -13.45
C ASN A 47 -9.49 1.17 -12.94
N ALA A 48 -9.25 1.18 -11.61
CA ALA A 48 -8.02 0.66 -11.04
C ALA A 48 -7.80 -0.81 -11.43
N ILE A 49 -6.53 -1.16 -11.66
CA ILE A 49 -6.08 -2.48 -12.09
C ILE A 49 -5.06 -3.02 -11.08
N HIS A 50 -4.62 -4.27 -11.26
CA HIS A 50 -3.70 -4.95 -10.33
C HIS A 50 -4.16 -4.86 -8.87
N THR A 51 -5.40 -5.29 -8.65
CA THR A 51 -6.06 -5.21 -7.35
C THR A 51 -6.03 -6.55 -6.64
N ASN A 52 -5.48 -6.60 -5.42
CA ASN A 52 -5.49 -7.79 -4.58
C ASN A 52 -6.87 -7.99 -3.93
N SER A 53 -7.76 -8.61 -4.70
CA SER A 53 -9.03 -9.18 -4.23
C SER A 53 -10.10 -8.18 -3.75
N ASN A 54 -11.33 -8.70 -3.59
CA ASN A 54 -12.49 -7.98 -3.04
C ASN A 54 -12.30 -7.49 -1.59
N ALA A 55 -11.26 -7.95 -0.89
CA ALA A 55 -11.03 -7.61 0.52
C ALA A 55 -10.81 -6.11 0.76
N CYS A 56 -10.32 -5.40 -0.26
CA CYS A 56 -10.01 -3.97 -0.18
C CYS A 56 -11.04 -3.11 -0.94
N VAL A 57 -12.28 -3.58 -1.06
CA VAL A 57 -13.35 -2.84 -1.71
C VAL A 57 -14.29 -2.26 -0.66
N GLU A 58 -14.37 -0.93 -0.60
CA GLU A 58 -15.33 -0.21 0.24
C GLU A 58 -16.28 0.59 -0.66
N GLN A 59 -17.59 0.40 -0.47
CA GLN A 59 -18.63 1.10 -1.24
C GLN A 59 -18.46 0.95 -2.78
N GLY A 60 -17.87 -0.16 -3.22
CA GLY A 60 -17.61 -0.44 -4.64
C GLY A 60 -16.37 0.24 -5.22
N TYR A 61 -15.50 0.82 -4.37
CA TYR A 61 -14.21 1.37 -4.75
C TYR A 61 -13.07 0.57 -4.14
N GLN A 62 -12.05 0.29 -4.94
CA GLN A 62 -10.78 -0.23 -4.42
C GLN A 62 -10.19 0.81 -3.47
N THR A 63 -9.73 0.35 -2.31
CA THR A 63 -9.34 1.20 -1.18
C THR A 63 -8.01 0.74 -0.61
N ALA A 64 -7.14 1.69 -0.28
CA ALA A 64 -5.93 1.45 0.49
C ALA A 64 -5.98 2.20 1.83
N ILE A 65 -5.28 1.70 2.84
CA ILE A 65 -5.28 2.22 4.20
C ILE A 65 -3.85 2.49 4.64
N ILE A 66 -3.58 3.71 5.11
CA ILE A 66 -2.36 4.04 5.83
C ILE A 66 -2.74 4.16 7.30
N THR A 67 -2.33 3.19 8.12
CA THR A 67 -2.54 3.26 9.57
C THR A 67 -1.38 4.02 10.21
N VAL A 68 -1.65 5.18 10.81
CA VAL A 68 -0.59 6.07 11.32
C VAL A 68 0.30 5.36 12.34
N ALA A 69 -0.27 4.51 13.20
CA ALA A 69 0.49 3.77 14.22
C ALA A 69 1.43 2.68 13.67
N LYS A 70 1.34 2.33 12.38
CA LYS A 70 2.18 1.29 11.75
C LYS A 70 3.39 1.83 11.01
N HIS A 71 3.47 3.15 10.85
CA HIS A 71 4.52 3.82 10.09
C HIS A 71 5.11 4.94 10.96
N ASP A 72 6.37 5.29 10.72
CA ASP A 72 6.91 6.52 11.32
C ASP A 72 6.27 7.76 10.66
N GLU A 73 6.29 8.89 11.37
CA GLU A 73 5.67 10.15 10.95
C GLU A 73 6.16 10.61 9.57
N ALA A 74 7.47 10.55 9.32
CA ALA A 74 8.05 10.96 8.04
C ALA A 74 7.59 10.07 6.89
N THR A 75 7.42 8.76 7.14
CA THR A 75 6.85 7.83 6.17
C THR A 75 5.39 8.16 5.87
N VAL A 76 4.56 8.41 6.90
CA VAL A 76 3.15 8.81 6.70
C VAL A 76 3.05 10.09 5.87
N ASP A 77 3.83 11.11 6.21
CA ASP A 77 3.86 12.40 5.50
C ASP A 77 4.27 12.24 4.04
N ARG A 78 5.27 11.41 3.78
CA ARG A 78 5.70 11.09 2.42
C ARG A 78 4.60 10.37 1.64
N MET A 79 3.98 9.35 2.23
CA MET A 79 2.89 8.62 1.58
C MET A 79 1.72 9.55 1.25
N LEU A 80 1.29 10.37 2.22
CA LEU A 80 0.23 11.35 2.02
C LEU A 80 0.58 12.39 0.96
N SER A 81 1.82 12.88 0.95
CA SER A 81 2.30 13.82 -0.07
C SER A 81 2.24 13.23 -1.47
N ILE A 82 2.62 11.96 -1.65
CA ILE A 82 2.52 11.25 -2.93
C ILE A 82 1.05 11.13 -3.36
N VAL A 83 0.16 10.71 -2.45
CA VAL A 83 -1.29 10.59 -2.72
C VAL A 83 -1.87 11.93 -3.17
N LEU A 84 -1.63 13.00 -2.40
CA LEU A 84 -2.15 14.33 -2.70
C LEU A 84 -1.61 14.85 -4.03
N ALA A 85 -0.30 14.74 -4.27
CA ALA A 85 0.31 15.17 -5.51
C ALA A 85 -0.26 14.39 -6.71
N ALA A 86 -0.42 13.08 -6.58
CA ALA A 86 -1.00 12.24 -7.62
C ALA A 86 -2.46 12.59 -7.90
N GLN A 87 -3.27 12.81 -6.85
CA GLN A 87 -4.67 13.19 -6.99
C GLN A 87 -4.80 14.55 -7.70
N MET A 88 -4.03 15.56 -7.28
CA MET A 88 -4.03 16.89 -7.89
C MET A 88 -3.56 16.87 -9.35
N ALA A 89 -2.56 16.05 -9.67
CA ALA A 89 -2.01 15.93 -11.01
C ALA A 89 -2.77 14.94 -11.91
N ASN A 90 -3.82 14.30 -11.40
CA ASN A 90 -4.52 13.20 -12.05
C ASN A 90 -3.56 12.10 -12.57
N LYS A 91 -2.59 11.73 -11.75
CA LYS A 91 -1.59 10.69 -12.02
C LYS A 91 -1.95 9.39 -11.32
N LYS A 92 -1.52 8.27 -11.89
CA LYS A 92 -1.70 6.96 -11.28
C LYS A 92 -0.66 6.72 -10.18
N ILE A 93 -1.10 6.04 -9.11
CA ILE A 93 -0.20 5.48 -8.10
C ILE A 93 -0.32 3.96 -8.09
N ARG A 94 0.80 3.29 -7.87
CA ARG A 94 0.84 1.89 -7.45
C ARG A 94 0.92 1.84 -5.94
N VAL A 95 0.12 0.97 -5.34
CA VAL A 95 0.10 0.71 -3.92
C VAL A 95 0.18 -0.79 -3.69
N ALA A 96 1.02 -1.23 -2.76
CA ALA A 96 1.17 -2.63 -2.39
C ALA A 96 1.30 -2.80 -0.87
N SER A 97 0.94 -3.99 -0.41
CA SER A 97 1.04 -4.46 0.97
C SER A 97 2.13 -5.52 1.06
N ALA A 98 2.87 -5.56 2.15
CA ALA A 98 3.82 -6.62 2.48
C ALA A 98 3.09 -7.94 2.81
N ASN A 99 1.82 -7.86 3.21
CA ASN A 99 0.98 -9.00 3.54
C ASN A 99 -0.11 -9.22 2.47
N ALA A 100 -0.27 -10.46 2.01
CA ALA A 100 -1.39 -10.83 1.15
C ALA A 100 -2.74 -10.57 1.85
N ASN A 101 -3.73 -10.09 1.10
CA ASN A 101 -5.10 -9.76 1.57
C ASN A 101 -5.18 -8.61 2.60
N SER A 102 -4.11 -7.84 2.78
CA SER A 102 -4.13 -6.61 3.57
C SER A 102 -4.29 -5.40 2.67
N CYS A 103 -5.07 -4.43 3.13
CA CYS A 103 -5.23 -3.13 2.49
C CYS A 103 -4.27 -2.08 3.07
N GLU A 104 -3.42 -2.48 4.02
CA GLU A 104 -2.38 -1.63 4.58
C GLU A 104 -1.31 -1.32 3.54
N VAL A 105 -0.98 -0.04 3.38
CA VAL A 105 0.06 0.41 2.45
C VAL A 105 1.43 0.20 3.08
N ASP A 106 2.23 -0.68 2.48
CA ASP A 106 3.66 -0.81 2.80
C ASP A 106 4.54 -0.21 1.69
N PHE A 107 3.99 -0.06 0.49
CA PHE A 107 4.64 0.58 -0.65
C PHE A 107 3.67 1.47 -1.41
N ILE A 108 4.13 2.66 -1.79
CA ILE A 108 3.41 3.59 -2.66
C ILE A 108 4.38 4.32 -3.59
N ALA A 109 4.03 4.42 -4.87
CA ALA A 109 4.80 5.18 -5.84
C ALA A 109 3.92 5.74 -6.96
N LEU A 110 4.36 6.86 -7.56
CA LEU A 110 3.82 7.33 -8.84
C LEU A 110 4.23 6.34 -9.94
N GLN A 111 3.24 5.80 -10.64
CA GLN A 111 3.49 4.79 -11.68
C GLN A 111 2.35 4.79 -12.70
N GLU A 112 2.67 5.07 -13.96
CA GLU A 112 1.67 5.12 -15.03
C GLU A 112 1.38 3.74 -15.68
N SER A 113 2.38 2.88 -15.69
CA SER A 113 2.35 1.54 -16.30
C SER A 113 2.91 0.49 -15.35
N TYR A 114 2.28 -0.68 -15.29
CA TYR A 114 2.77 -1.83 -14.54
C TYR A 114 3.89 -2.56 -15.31
N PHE A 115 4.98 -2.94 -14.65
CA PHE A 115 6.12 -3.66 -15.22
C PHE A 115 6.65 -4.70 -14.23
#